data_AF-A0AA86J8L1-F1
#
_entry.id   AF-A0AA86J8L1-F1
#
_cell.length_a   1.000
_cell.length_b   1.000
_cell.length_c   1.000
_cell.angle_alpha   90.00
_cell.angle_beta   90.00
_cell.angle_gamma   90.00
#
_symmetry.space_group_name_H-M   'P 1'
#
loop_
_entity.id
_entity.type
_entity.pdbx_description
1 polymer ?
#
loop_
_entity_poly.entity_id
_entity_poly.type
_entity_poly.pdbx_seq_one_letter_code
_entity_poly.pdbx_strand_id
1 'polypeptide(L)'
;MEAAQLLKQTRRVTNCFILIAAFLVSTGCVNFVRIDGPYEGKVIDAETGKPIEGAVVFGEWSKAHPGAGGASHTYYDSHEVLTDGKGEFSIPGLGLLVLTMIEEMDVIIFKAGYEQVTPNPWSGLKNVWPKDKVIWQGDKATFRLKRLSMKERRNRHVSFPSCAVEHRGKMRNLIRESNIEMREMGMPANMLLPEE
;
A
#
# COMPACT_ATOMS: atom_id res chain seq x y z
N MET A 1 -42.79 -20.65 -40.63
CA MET A 1 -41.97 -19.41 -40.67
C MET A 1 -41.61 -18.91 -39.27
N GLU A 2 -42.48 -19.04 -38.27
CA GLU A 2 -42.24 -18.53 -36.89
C GLU A 2 -41.08 -19.21 -36.13
N ALA A 3 -40.92 -20.53 -36.23
CA ALA A 3 -39.90 -21.26 -35.46
C ALA A 3 -38.45 -20.86 -35.81
N ALA A 4 -38.17 -20.62 -37.09
CA ALA A 4 -36.84 -20.18 -37.56
C ALA A 4 -36.51 -18.74 -37.12
N GLN A 5 -37.53 -17.90 -36.98
CA GLN A 5 -37.40 -16.51 -36.57
C GLN A 5 -37.15 -16.41 -35.06
N LEU A 6 -37.85 -17.24 -34.27
CA LEU A 6 -37.62 -17.41 -32.83
C LEU A 6 -36.21 -17.92 -32.52
N LEU A 7 -35.71 -18.94 -33.24
CA LEU A 7 -34.34 -19.47 -33.11
C LEU A 7 -33.26 -18.45 -33.44
N LYS A 8 -33.50 -17.61 -34.47
CA LYS A 8 -32.57 -16.55 -34.87
C LYS A 8 -32.56 -15.40 -33.86
N GLN A 9 -33.71 -15.09 -33.25
CA GLN A 9 -33.85 -14.10 -32.19
C GLN A 9 -33.20 -14.58 -30.88
N THR A 10 -33.40 -15.84 -30.49
CA THR A 10 -32.70 -16.42 -29.32
C THR A 10 -31.20 -16.44 -29.52
N ARG A 11 -30.68 -16.91 -30.68
CA ARG A 11 -29.23 -16.86 -30.98
C ARG A 11 -28.68 -15.44 -30.95
N ARG A 12 -29.42 -14.44 -31.42
CA ARG A 12 -29.00 -13.03 -31.35
C ARG A 12 -28.93 -12.53 -29.90
N VAL A 13 -29.93 -12.82 -29.09
CA VAL A 13 -29.95 -12.43 -27.66
C VAL A 13 -28.84 -13.13 -26.90
N THR A 14 -28.66 -14.44 -27.09
CA THR A 14 -27.56 -15.21 -26.50
C THR A 14 -26.20 -14.67 -26.93
N ASN A 15 -26.01 -14.34 -28.21
CA ASN A 15 -24.77 -13.73 -28.69
C ASN A 15 -24.53 -12.35 -28.09
N CYS A 16 -25.56 -11.51 -27.90
CA CYS A 16 -25.42 -10.23 -27.21
C CYS A 16 -25.01 -10.42 -25.74
N PHE A 17 -25.59 -11.38 -25.03
CA PHE A 17 -25.19 -11.72 -23.66
C PHE A 17 -23.74 -12.21 -23.59
N ILE A 18 -23.31 -13.07 -24.52
CA ILE A 18 -21.93 -13.55 -24.60
C ILE A 18 -20.96 -12.40 -24.90
N LEU A 19 -21.32 -11.47 -25.80
CA LEU A 19 -20.48 -10.31 -26.13
C LEU A 19 -20.37 -9.32 -24.96
N ILE A 20 -21.45 -9.08 -24.22
CA ILE A 20 -21.43 -8.24 -23.01
C ILE A 20 -20.58 -8.91 -21.93
N ALA A 21 -20.74 -10.22 -21.70
CA ALA A 21 -19.93 -10.96 -20.75
C ALA A 21 -18.43 -10.98 -21.14
N ALA A 22 -18.11 -11.17 -22.42
CA ALA A 22 -16.74 -11.12 -22.93
C ALA A 22 -16.12 -9.72 -22.81
N PHE A 23 -16.90 -8.66 -23.03
CA PHE A 23 -16.45 -7.28 -22.87
C PHE A 23 -16.14 -6.96 -21.39
N LEU A 24 -16.97 -7.44 -20.45
CA LEU A 24 -16.72 -7.29 -19.02
C LEU A 24 -15.45 -8.02 -18.56
N VAL A 25 -15.08 -9.16 -19.17
CA VAL A 25 -13.84 -9.88 -18.82
C VAL A 25 -12.57 -9.14 -19.32
N SER A 26 -12.67 -8.25 -20.32
CA SER A 26 -11.51 -7.58 -20.93
C SER A 26 -11.00 -6.32 -20.21
N THR A 27 -11.72 -5.79 -19.23
CA THR A 27 -11.29 -4.57 -18.51
C THR A 27 -10.38 -4.92 -17.33
N GLY A 28 -9.10 -5.17 -17.60
CA GLY A 28 -8.08 -5.53 -16.59
C GLY A 28 -7.84 -4.51 -15.46
N CYS A 29 -8.44 -3.31 -15.55
CA CYS A 29 -8.38 -2.29 -14.49
C CYS A 29 -9.59 -2.32 -13.54
N VAL A 30 -10.70 -2.98 -13.89
CA VAL A 30 -11.91 -3.01 -13.06
C VAL A 30 -11.85 -4.24 -12.15
N ASN A 31 -11.58 -4.01 -10.86
CA ASN A 31 -11.82 -5.04 -9.84
C ASN A 31 -13.33 -5.12 -9.57
N PHE A 32 -13.97 -6.19 -10.04
CA PHE A 32 -15.42 -6.35 -9.92
C PHE A 32 -15.87 -6.42 -8.46
N VAL A 33 -15.21 -7.25 -7.66
CA VAL A 33 -15.43 -7.39 -6.21
C VAL A 33 -14.11 -7.81 -5.56
N ARG A 34 -13.65 -7.09 -4.52
CA ARG A 34 -12.48 -7.43 -3.70
C ARG A 34 -12.75 -7.13 -2.23
N ILE A 35 -12.17 -7.91 -1.32
CA ILE A 35 -12.05 -7.55 0.10
C ILE A 35 -10.65 -6.99 0.32
N ASP A 36 -10.58 -5.76 0.81
CA ASP A 36 -9.35 -5.03 1.08
C ASP A 36 -9.00 -5.09 2.57
N GLY A 37 -7.81 -5.62 2.88
CA GLY A 37 -7.37 -5.89 4.23
C GLY A 37 -8.14 -7.02 4.94
N PRO A 38 -7.95 -7.18 6.26
CA PRO A 38 -7.00 -6.42 7.08
C PRO A 38 -5.54 -6.73 6.69
N TYR A 39 -4.68 -5.74 6.91
CA TYR A 39 -3.24 -5.82 6.67
C TYR A 39 -2.53 -5.94 8.00
N GLU A 40 -2.01 -7.14 8.27
CA GLU A 40 -1.43 -7.48 9.56
C GLU A 40 0.04 -7.86 9.42
N GLY A 41 0.82 -7.46 10.40
CA GLY A 41 2.23 -7.79 10.37
C GLY A 41 2.96 -7.48 11.65
N LYS A 42 4.27 -7.67 11.58
CA LYS A 42 5.22 -7.45 12.65
C LYS A 42 6.48 -6.81 12.13
N VAL A 43 7.05 -5.88 12.88
CA VAL A 43 8.33 -5.23 12.56
C VAL A 43 9.37 -5.65 13.60
N ILE A 44 10.50 -6.15 13.12
CA ILE A 44 11.62 -6.60 13.95
C ILE A 44 12.94 -6.03 13.46
N ASP A 45 13.90 -5.92 14.37
CA ASP A 45 15.28 -5.60 14.05
C ASP A 45 15.92 -6.79 13.32
N ALA A 46 16.50 -6.53 12.15
CA ALA A 46 16.98 -7.58 11.26
C ALA A 46 18.16 -8.37 11.84
N GLU A 47 18.97 -7.77 12.71
CA GLU A 47 20.17 -8.38 13.28
C GLU A 47 19.85 -9.15 14.56
N THR A 48 19.07 -8.53 15.45
CA THR A 48 18.78 -9.08 16.79
C THR A 48 17.51 -9.93 16.84
N GLY A 49 16.62 -9.79 15.85
CA GLY A 49 15.29 -10.42 15.84
C GLY A 49 14.32 -9.87 16.88
N LYS A 50 14.70 -8.82 17.61
CA LYS A 50 13.85 -8.19 18.63
C LYS A 50 12.75 -7.36 17.98
N PRO A 51 11.54 -7.31 18.57
CA PRO A 51 10.50 -6.41 18.11
C PRO A 51 10.94 -4.95 18.09
N ILE A 52 10.46 -4.20 17.10
CA ILE A 52 10.60 -2.75 17.05
C ILE A 52 9.25 -2.14 17.44
N GLU A 53 9.19 -1.57 18.63
CA GLU A 53 8.04 -0.79 19.12
C GLU A 53 8.07 0.63 18.53
N GLY A 54 6.89 1.18 18.25
CA GLY A 54 6.74 2.55 17.76
C GLY A 54 7.31 2.78 16.36
N ALA A 55 7.44 1.74 15.54
CA ALA A 55 7.65 1.89 14.11
C ALA A 55 6.34 2.36 13.47
N VAL A 56 6.43 3.35 12.59
CA VAL A 56 5.28 3.85 11.85
C VAL A 56 5.01 2.91 10.69
N VAL A 57 3.78 2.44 10.60
CA VAL A 57 3.25 1.72 9.43
C VAL A 57 2.19 2.61 8.81
N PHE A 58 2.47 3.11 7.61
CA PHE A 58 1.61 4.01 6.85
C PHE A 58 1.09 3.26 5.62
N GLY A 59 -0.22 3.10 5.53
CA GLY A 59 -0.92 2.55 4.37
C GLY A 59 -1.61 3.65 3.59
N GLU A 60 -1.43 3.67 2.27
CA GLU A 60 -2.07 4.59 1.34
C GLU A 60 -2.86 3.81 0.29
N TRP A 61 -4.06 4.29 -0.03
CA TRP A 61 -4.81 3.82 -1.18
C TRP A 61 -4.88 4.93 -2.20
N SER A 62 -4.63 4.56 -3.44
CA SER A 62 -4.78 5.43 -4.59
C SER A 62 -5.98 4.98 -5.42
N LYS A 63 -6.56 5.92 -6.17
CA LYS A 63 -7.54 5.64 -7.21
C LYS A 63 -6.85 5.79 -8.57
N ALA A 64 -6.88 4.71 -9.34
CA ALA A 64 -6.39 4.69 -10.71
C ALA A 64 -7.39 5.36 -11.66
N HIS A 65 -6.87 6.15 -12.60
CA HIS A 65 -7.59 6.76 -13.71
C HIS A 65 -6.92 6.30 -15.01
N PRO A 66 -7.47 5.27 -15.68
CA PRO A 66 -6.91 4.74 -16.91
C PRO A 66 -6.88 5.79 -18.02
N GLY A 67 -5.76 5.89 -18.71
CA GLY A 67 -5.57 6.78 -19.86
C GLY A 67 -4.77 6.11 -20.97
N ALA A 68 -4.74 6.74 -22.16
CA ALA A 68 -4.06 6.20 -23.33
C ALA A 68 -2.53 6.00 -23.15
N GLY A 69 -1.92 6.72 -22.20
CA GLY A 69 -0.50 6.61 -21.85
C GLY A 69 -0.21 5.76 -20.60
N GLY A 70 -1.20 5.05 -20.06
CA GLY A 70 -1.12 4.39 -18.76
C GLY A 70 -2.09 5.01 -17.74
N ALA A 71 -2.15 4.42 -16.55
CA ALA A 71 -2.95 4.94 -15.46
C ALA A 71 -2.28 6.17 -14.81
N SER A 72 -3.08 7.16 -14.47
CA SER A 72 -2.71 8.20 -13.49
C SER A 72 -3.36 7.89 -12.16
N HIS A 73 -2.80 8.37 -11.05
CA HIS A 73 -3.24 8.00 -9.71
C HIS A 73 -3.56 9.26 -8.90
N THR A 74 -4.65 9.22 -8.15
CA THR A 74 -4.99 10.26 -7.17
C THR A 74 -5.12 9.64 -5.78
N TYR A 75 -4.80 10.41 -4.74
CA TYR A 75 -5.07 10.00 -3.36
C TYR A 75 -6.53 9.57 -3.17
N TYR A 76 -6.75 8.50 -2.41
CA TYR A 76 -8.09 8.07 -1.99
C TYR A 76 -8.25 8.13 -0.47
N ASP A 77 -7.45 7.38 0.28
CA ASP A 77 -7.40 7.42 1.74
C ASP A 77 -6.04 6.94 2.24
N SER A 78 -5.78 7.13 3.53
CA SER A 78 -4.59 6.59 4.19
C SER A 78 -4.84 6.38 5.68
N HIS A 79 -4.16 5.37 6.21
CA HIS A 79 -4.16 5.03 7.63
C HIS A 79 -2.73 4.87 8.11
N GLU A 80 -2.46 5.34 9.32
CA GLU A 80 -1.19 5.10 9.98
C GLU A 80 -1.39 4.51 11.37
N VAL A 81 -0.52 3.57 11.72
CA VAL A 81 -0.48 2.95 13.05
C VAL A 81 0.97 2.90 13.54
N LEU A 82 1.12 2.78 14.85
CA LEU A 82 2.41 2.48 15.47
C LEU A 82 2.43 1.00 15.83
N THR A 83 3.57 0.35 15.64
CA THR A 83 3.77 -0.99 16.16
C THR A 83 3.75 -1.00 17.68
N ASP A 84 3.16 -2.03 18.26
CA ASP A 84 3.10 -2.21 19.72
C ASP A 84 4.43 -2.74 20.30
N GLY A 85 4.46 -3.01 21.61
CA GLY A 85 5.63 -3.57 22.30
C GLY A 85 6.06 -4.97 21.82
N LYS A 86 5.19 -5.68 21.09
CA LYS A 86 5.53 -6.95 20.40
C LYS A 86 5.93 -6.73 18.95
N GLY A 87 5.99 -5.47 18.50
CA GLY A 87 6.29 -5.06 17.13
C GLY A 87 5.12 -5.31 16.18
N GLU A 88 3.94 -5.66 16.68
CA GLU A 88 2.79 -6.04 15.87
C GLU A 88 1.99 -4.81 15.44
N PHE A 89 1.34 -4.90 14.29
CA PHE A 89 0.43 -3.89 13.77
C PHE A 89 -0.74 -4.52 13.02
N SER A 90 -1.84 -3.77 12.91
CA SER A 90 -2.99 -4.11 12.07
C SER A 90 -3.57 -2.83 11.48
N ILE A 91 -3.75 -2.81 10.16
CA ILE A 91 -4.48 -1.78 9.43
C ILE A 91 -5.75 -2.44 8.86
N PRO A 92 -6.96 -1.95 9.16
CA PRO A 92 -8.20 -2.65 8.82
C PRO A 92 -8.45 -2.82 7.32
N GLY A 93 -7.86 -1.97 6.47
CA GLY A 93 -8.18 -1.89 5.04
C GLY A 93 -9.50 -1.16 4.78
N LEU A 94 -9.90 -1.13 3.52
CA LEU A 94 -11.15 -0.51 3.07
C LEU A 94 -12.35 -1.45 3.09
N GLY A 95 -12.16 -2.74 3.40
CA GLY A 95 -13.24 -3.73 3.46
C GLY A 95 -13.76 -4.13 2.08
N LEU A 96 -15.07 -4.29 1.93
CA LEU A 96 -15.68 -4.73 0.66
C LEU A 96 -15.67 -3.60 -0.37
N LEU A 97 -14.97 -3.84 -1.47
CA LEU A 97 -14.85 -2.96 -2.63
C LEU A 97 -15.58 -3.57 -3.83
N VAL A 98 -16.54 -2.84 -4.40
CA VAL A 98 -17.37 -3.27 -5.54
C VAL A 98 -17.26 -2.26 -6.67
N LEU A 99 -16.93 -2.73 -7.89
CA LEU A 99 -16.86 -1.94 -9.11
C LEU A 99 -16.05 -0.63 -8.96
N THR A 100 -14.86 -0.73 -8.38
CA THR A 100 -14.01 0.42 -8.06
C THR A 100 -12.63 0.32 -8.72
N MET A 101 -12.03 1.48 -8.96
CA MET A 101 -10.64 1.66 -9.43
C MET A 101 -9.68 2.00 -8.28
N ILE A 102 -10.09 1.73 -7.03
CA ILE A 102 -9.21 1.84 -5.87
C ILE A 102 -8.23 0.68 -5.93
N GLU A 103 -6.95 1.01 -5.86
CA GLU A 103 -5.87 0.03 -5.88
C GLU A 103 -5.72 -0.67 -4.52
N GLU A 104 -4.82 -1.64 -4.43
CA GLU A 104 -4.46 -2.16 -3.11
C GLU A 104 -3.64 -1.14 -2.32
N MET A 105 -3.52 -1.39 -1.02
CA MET A 105 -2.73 -0.53 -0.13
C MET A 105 -1.24 -0.56 -0.52
N ASP A 106 -0.68 0.62 -0.78
CA ASP A 106 0.76 0.84 -0.74
C ASP A 106 1.19 1.03 0.72
N VAL A 107 2.21 0.28 1.15
CA VAL A 107 2.71 0.37 2.53
C VAL A 107 4.09 1.01 2.59
N ILE A 108 4.26 1.83 3.62
CA ILE A 108 5.53 2.41 4.05
C ILE A 108 5.74 2.02 5.51
N ILE A 109 6.94 1.55 5.83
CA ILE A 109 7.34 1.29 7.22
C ILE A 109 8.59 2.09 7.53
N PHE A 110 8.53 2.85 8.62
CA PHE A 110 9.59 3.77 9.00
C PHE A 110 9.81 3.84 10.50
N LYS A 111 11.09 3.78 10.89
CA LYS A 111 11.57 4.04 12.24
C LYS A 111 12.90 4.78 12.15
N ALA A 112 13.08 5.81 12.97
CA ALA A 112 14.35 6.53 13.03
C ALA A 112 15.49 5.56 13.37
N GLY A 113 16.62 5.69 12.68
CA GLY A 113 17.79 4.82 12.83
C GLY A 113 17.71 3.47 12.11
N TYR A 114 16.59 3.14 11.46
CA TYR A 114 16.41 1.90 10.69
C TYR A 114 16.22 2.19 9.21
N GLU A 115 16.50 1.21 8.34
CA GLU A 115 16.12 1.28 6.93
C GLU A 115 14.60 1.45 6.75
N GLN A 116 14.20 2.04 5.62
CA GLN A 116 12.80 2.23 5.29
C GLN A 116 12.31 1.08 4.40
N VAL A 117 11.08 0.63 4.62
CA VAL A 117 10.31 -0.06 3.57
C VAL A 117 9.68 1.03 2.72
N THR A 118 10.22 1.23 1.53
CA THR A 118 9.73 2.22 0.57
C THR A 118 8.32 1.86 0.10
N PRO A 119 7.53 2.84 -0.39
CA PRO A 119 6.18 2.58 -0.91
C PRO A 119 6.17 1.37 -1.85
N ASN A 120 5.35 0.38 -1.53
CA ASN A 120 5.17 -0.82 -2.34
C ASN A 120 3.76 -1.37 -2.14
N PRO A 121 3.11 -1.88 -3.20
CA PRO A 121 1.83 -2.55 -3.05
C PRO A 121 1.96 -3.73 -2.09
N TRP A 122 0.98 -3.93 -1.20
CA TRP A 122 1.04 -4.97 -0.18
C TRP A 122 1.32 -6.36 -0.77
N SER A 123 0.68 -6.72 -1.90
CA SER A 123 0.95 -7.98 -2.58
C SER A 123 2.37 -8.07 -3.15
N GLY A 124 2.94 -6.95 -3.59
CA GLY A 124 4.29 -6.83 -4.14
C GLY A 124 5.39 -7.20 -3.14
N LEU A 125 5.14 -7.03 -1.85
CA LEU A 125 6.05 -7.38 -0.77
C LEU A 125 6.43 -8.87 -0.70
N LYS A 126 5.65 -9.77 -1.32
CA LYS A 126 5.98 -11.20 -1.42
C LYS A 126 7.20 -11.47 -2.31
N ASN A 127 7.57 -10.53 -3.17
CA ASN A 127 8.63 -10.68 -4.15
C ASN A 127 9.81 -9.71 -3.93
N VAL A 128 9.91 -9.11 -2.74
CA VAL A 128 10.98 -8.16 -2.41
C VAL A 128 12.32 -8.88 -2.26
N TRP A 129 13.38 -8.24 -2.74
CA TRP A 129 14.76 -8.66 -2.51
C TRP A 129 15.44 -7.74 -1.47
N PRO A 130 16.23 -8.30 -0.53
CA PRO A 130 16.50 -9.72 -0.33
C PRO A 130 15.27 -10.49 0.22
N LYS A 131 15.18 -11.79 -0.11
CA LYS A 131 13.98 -12.62 0.20
C LYS A 131 13.66 -12.74 1.69
N ASP A 132 14.65 -12.54 2.55
CA ASP A 132 14.50 -12.57 4.01
C ASP A 132 14.02 -11.22 4.57
N LYS A 133 13.98 -10.14 3.79
CA LYS A 133 13.51 -8.81 4.23
C LYS A 133 12.06 -8.82 4.71
N VAL A 134 11.21 -9.61 4.05
CA VAL A 134 9.81 -9.80 4.44
C VAL A 134 9.50 -11.29 4.48
N ILE A 135 9.21 -11.81 5.67
CA ILE A 135 8.88 -13.21 5.89
C ILE A 135 7.38 -13.34 6.10
N TRP A 136 6.74 -14.18 5.29
CA TRP A 136 5.30 -14.39 5.35
C TRP A 136 4.93 -15.65 6.13
N GLN A 137 3.93 -15.54 7.00
CA GLN A 137 3.29 -16.66 7.70
C GLN A 137 1.78 -16.56 7.48
N GLY A 138 1.28 -17.31 6.49
CA GLY A 138 -0.06 -17.07 5.96
C GLY A 138 -0.17 -15.65 5.39
N ASP A 139 -1.15 -14.89 5.89
CA ASP A 139 -1.39 -13.50 5.47
C ASP A 139 -0.66 -12.46 6.33
N LYS A 140 0.10 -12.89 7.35
CA LYS A 140 0.88 -12.00 8.22
C LYS A 140 2.30 -11.81 7.71
N ALA A 141 2.70 -10.55 7.52
CA ALA A 141 4.04 -10.18 7.07
C ALA A 141 4.95 -9.79 8.25
N THR A 142 6.14 -10.39 8.34
CA THR A 142 7.18 -9.98 9.27
C THR A 142 8.27 -9.20 8.52
N PHE A 143 8.37 -7.91 8.81
CA PHE A 143 9.34 -6.98 8.23
C PHE A 143 10.60 -6.96 9.09
N ARG A 144 11.75 -7.24 8.47
CA ARG A 144 13.06 -7.15 9.11
C ARG A 144 13.71 -5.86 8.69
N LEU A 145 13.91 -4.94 9.63
CA LEU A 145 14.56 -3.67 9.36
C LEU A 145 16.00 -3.69 9.86
N LYS A 146 16.95 -3.45 8.96
CA LYS A 146 18.35 -3.22 9.30
C LYS A 146 18.51 -1.89 10.03
N ARG A 147 19.21 -1.91 11.18
CA ARG A 147 19.66 -0.69 11.85
C ARG A 147 20.80 -0.04 11.06
N LEU A 148 20.76 1.27 10.90
CA LEU A 148 21.70 2.00 10.07
C LEU A 148 22.68 2.81 10.93
N SER A 149 23.95 2.78 10.52
CA SER A 149 24.95 3.72 11.02
C SER A 149 24.62 5.16 10.58
N MET A 150 25.15 6.16 11.29
CA MET A 150 24.98 7.57 10.89
C MET A 150 25.45 7.85 9.45
N LYS A 151 26.50 7.16 8.98
CA LYS A 151 26.99 7.29 7.60
C LYS A 151 25.98 6.76 6.60
N GLU A 152 25.39 5.59 6.84
CA GLU A 152 24.34 5.02 5.99
C GLU A 152 23.08 5.90 6.01
N ARG A 153 22.68 6.40 7.18
CA ARG A 153 21.53 7.30 7.33
C ARG A 153 21.67 8.59 6.51
N ARG A 154 22.85 9.23 6.51
CA ARG A 154 23.11 10.44 5.72
C ARG A 154 23.15 10.20 4.20
N ASN A 155 23.50 8.98 3.78
CA ASN A 155 23.66 8.65 2.37
C ASN A 155 22.39 8.06 1.72
N ARG A 156 21.38 7.70 2.52
CA ARG A 156 20.14 7.11 1.99
C ARG A 156 19.17 8.19 1.53
N HIS A 157 18.31 7.81 0.59
CA HIS A 157 17.08 8.53 0.31
C HIS A 157 15.94 7.97 1.18
N VAL A 158 15.14 8.84 1.80
CA VAL A 158 13.89 8.47 2.46
C VAL A 158 12.75 8.89 1.54
N SER A 159 11.93 7.93 1.13
CA SER A 159 10.80 8.16 0.24
C SER A 159 9.56 8.47 1.07
N PHE A 160 8.80 9.48 0.68
CA PHE A 160 7.51 9.81 1.28
C PHE A 160 6.40 9.60 0.24
N PRO A 161 5.19 9.25 0.68
CA PRO A 161 4.06 9.05 -0.23
C PRO A 161 3.80 10.35 -1.00
N SER A 162 3.79 10.27 -2.33
CA SER A 162 3.68 11.45 -3.19
C SER A 162 2.27 12.04 -3.21
N CYS A 163 1.24 11.20 -3.08
CA CYS A 163 -0.17 11.62 -3.18
C CYS A 163 -0.73 12.11 -1.83
N ALA A 164 -0.24 11.59 -0.71
CA ALA A 164 -0.67 12.03 0.62
C ALA A 164 -0.04 13.36 1.09
N VAL A 165 0.89 13.98 0.33
CA VAL A 165 1.57 15.23 0.74
C VAL A 165 0.61 16.40 0.94
N GLU A 166 -0.53 16.41 0.24
CA GLU A 166 -1.59 17.40 0.41
C GLU A 166 -2.51 17.09 1.62
N HIS A 167 -2.47 15.85 2.12
CA HIS A 167 -3.29 15.34 3.23
C HIS A 167 -2.47 15.11 4.51
N ARG A 168 -1.59 16.06 4.84
CA ARG A 168 -0.58 15.94 5.91
C ARG A 168 -1.12 15.54 7.28
N GLY A 169 -2.35 15.92 7.60
CA GLY A 169 -3.01 15.52 8.84
C GLY A 169 -3.13 14.00 9.02
N LYS A 170 -3.11 13.22 7.93
CA LYS A 170 -3.21 11.77 7.92
C LYS A 170 -1.87 11.03 8.06
N MET A 171 -0.75 11.75 8.04
CA MET A 171 0.63 11.21 8.11
C MET A 171 1.42 11.76 9.30
N ARG A 172 0.73 12.07 10.39
CA ARG A 172 1.30 12.80 11.54
C ARG A 172 2.43 12.02 12.20
N ASN A 173 2.26 10.72 12.41
CA ASN A 173 3.28 9.87 13.01
C ASN A 173 4.46 9.70 12.07
N LEU A 174 4.21 9.52 10.77
CA LEU A 174 5.27 9.41 9.77
C LEU A 174 6.13 10.69 9.72
N ILE A 175 5.51 11.87 9.72
CA ILE A 175 6.24 13.15 9.77
C ILE A 175 6.98 13.31 11.10
N ARG A 176 6.35 12.99 12.23
CA ARG A 176 6.98 13.08 13.56
C ARG A 176 8.23 12.21 13.63
N GLU A 177 8.14 10.95 13.21
CA GLU A 177 9.27 10.03 13.20
C GLU A 177 10.35 10.50 12.21
N SER A 178 9.98 11.05 11.05
CA SER A 178 10.94 11.66 10.12
C SER A 178 11.66 12.86 10.74
N ASN A 179 10.99 13.65 11.56
CA ASN A 179 11.61 14.79 12.23
C ASN A 179 12.57 14.34 13.33
N ILE A 180 12.27 13.22 14.03
CA ILE A 180 13.20 12.56 14.94
C ILE A 180 14.45 12.12 14.17
N GLU A 181 14.29 11.44 13.04
CA GLU A 181 15.40 11.02 12.17
C GLU A 181 16.30 12.20 11.79
N MET A 182 15.72 13.31 11.33
CA MET A 182 16.47 14.51 10.94
C MET A 182 17.24 15.11 12.13
N ARG A 183 16.58 15.26 13.28
CA ARG A 183 17.21 15.81 14.51
C ARG A 183 18.37 14.95 14.98
N GLU A 184 18.21 13.63 14.99
CA GLU A 184 19.29 12.70 15.34
C GLU A 184 20.48 12.79 14.38
N MET A 185 20.23 13.06 13.09
CA MET A 185 21.30 13.33 12.11
C MET A 185 21.90 14.74 12.22
N GLY A 186 21.45 15.58 13.17
CA GLY A 186 21.88 16.98 13.28
C GLY A 186 21.46 17.84 12.09
N MET A 187 20.38 17.45 11.42
CA MET A 187 19.76 18.19 10.32
C MET A 187 18.54 18.96 10.84
N PRO A 188 18.21 20.13 10.26
CA PRO A 188 16.97 20.80 10.59
C PRO A 188 15.79 19.87 10.28
N ALA A 189 14.77 19.90 11.13
CA ALA A 189 13.54 19.14 10.91
C ALA A 189 12.95 19.53 9.55
N ASN A 190 12.44 18.54 8.81
CA ASN A 190 11.74 18.82 7.58
C ASN A 190 10.42 19.49 7.98
N MET A 191 10.28 20.76 7.62
CA MET A 191 9.25 21.71 8.07
C MET A 191 7.89 21.39 7.44
N LEU A 192 7.47 20.12 7.46
CA LEU A 192 6.28 19.63 6.78
C LEU A 192 5.01 19.69 7.64
N LEU A 193 5.13 19.94 8.94
CA LEU A 193 4.00 20.35 9.78
C LEU A 193 4.31 21.74 10.35
N PRO A 194 3.38 22.70 10.32
CA PRO A 194 3.50 23.87 11.17
C PRO A 194 3.62 23.40 12.63
N GLU A 195 4.45 24.09 13.41
CA GLU A 195 4.41 23.93 14.87
C GLU A 195 2.99 24.26 15.35
N GLU A 196 2.45 23.41 16.23
CA GLU A 196 1.11 23.56 16.82
C GLU A 196 0.96 24.92 17.53
#